data_AF-A0AAV6FXZ0-F1
#
_entry.id   AF-A0AAV6FXZ0-F1
#
_cell.length_a   1.000
_cell.length_b   1.000
_cell.length_c   1.000
_cell.angle_alpha   90.00
_cell.angle_beta   90.00
_cell.angle_gamma   90.00
#
_symmetry.space_group_name_H-M   'P 1'
#
loop_
_entity.id
_entity.type
_entity.pdbx_description
1 polymer ?
#
loop_
_entity_poly.entity_id
_entity_poly.type
_entity_poly.pdbx_seq_one_letter_code
_entity_poly.pdbx_strand_id
1 'polypeptide(L)'
;MIENVDKHPNGENLLAMEVLTVHHRQALTTGNSHESHRCRKLISKILVSGDVDKMIKQSLILAHPVTSQSLRDDAGLSRPPQRANDNILCEDDTKLDYKMGNKNIVKRYCQDGIIDHNQQDRLLSWVQEDSHLDRNTPEYK
;
A
#
# COMPACT_ATOMS: atom_id res chain seq x y z
N MET A 1 3.35 11.17 -7.43
CA MET A 1 4.32 12.00 -6.68
C MET A 1 4.13 11.70 -5.19
N ILE A 2 5.18 11.69 -4.35
CA ILE A 2 4.98 11.68 -2.88
C ILE A 2 5.05 13.12 -2.44
N GLU A 3 3.97 13.57 -1.82
CA GLU A 3 3.91 14.92 -1.26
C GLU A 3 3.87 14.83 0.25
N ASN A 4 4.49 15.83 0.87
CA ASN A 4 4.22 16.12 2.26
C ASN A 4 2.85 16.80 2.27
N VAL A 5 1.89 16.24 2.99
CA VAL A 5 0.56 16.86 3.09
C VAL A 5 0.71 18.06 4.02
N ASP A 6 1.15 19.19 3.47
CA ASP A 6 1.45 20.45 4.19
C ASP A 6 0.22 21.05 4.91
N LYS A 7 -0.96 20.44 4.76
CA LYS A 7 -2.22 20.85 5.39
C LYS A 7 -3.08 19.66 5.80
N HIS A 8 -2.55 18.70 6.56
CA HIS A 8 -3.47 17.88 7.36
C HIS A 8 -4.18 18.81 8.36
N PRO A 9 -5.53 18.72 8.55
CA PRO A 9 -6.27 19.63 9.43
C PRO A 9 -5.73 19.72 10.86
N ASN A 10 -4.96 18.72 11.27
CA ASN A 10 -4.36 18.61 12.60
C ASN A 10 -2.90 19.08 12.67
N GLY A 11 -2.33 19.65 11.58
CA GLY A 11 -0.94 20.11 11.54
C GLY A 11 0.11 18.99 11.48
N GLU A 12 -0.30 17.78 11.10
CA GLU A 12 0.59 16.61 10.99
C GLU A 12 1.26 16.58 9.60
N ASN A 13 2.59 16.44 9.58
CA ASN A 13 3.35 16.16 8.36
C ASN A 13 3.11 14.70 7.95
N LEU A 14 2.04 14.45 7.20
CA LEU A 14 1.72 13.12 6.69
C LEU A 14 2.40 12.89 5.33
N LEU A 15 2.91 11.68 5.15
CA LEU A 15 3.43 11.21 3.88
C LEU A 15 2.30 10.53 3.11
N ALA A 16 1.95 11.09 1.96
CA ALA A 16 0.94 10.52 1.08
C ALA A 16 1.49 10.35 -0.34
N MET A 17 1.11 9.24 -0.96
CA MET A 17 1.25 9.06 -2.39
C MET A 17 0.00 9.59 -3.07
N GLU A 18 0.16 10.51 -4.01
CA GLU A 18 -0.94 10.92 -4.87
C GLU A 18 -1.33 9.78 -5.79
N VAL A 19 -2.63 9.46 -5.80
CA VAL A 19 -3.19 8.35 -6.59
C VAL A 19 -4.53 8.77 -7.18
N LEU A 20 -4.93 8.11 -8.25
CA LEU A 20 -6.27 8.27 -8.82
C LEU A 20 -7.34 7.93 -7.77
N THR A 21 -8.45 8.69 -7.79
CA THR A 21 -9.61 8.46 -6.89
C THR A 21 -10.12 7.02 -6.96
N VAL A 22 -10.10 6.40 -8.15
CA VAL A 22 -10.50 4.99 -8.32
C VAL A 22 -9.56 4.05 -7.57
N HIS A 23 -8.24 4.25 -7.66
CA HIS A 23 -7.27 3.45 -6.94
C HIS A 23 -7.41 3.63 -5.41
N HIS A 24 -7.63 4.87 -4.96
CA HIS A 24 -7.90 5.14 -3.55
C HIS A 24 -9.13 4.39 -3.02
N ARG A 25 -10.19 4.25 -3.83
CA ARG A 25 -11.41 3.50 -3.46
C ARG A 25 -11.21 1.98 -3.49
N GLN A 26 -10.25 1.49 -4.27
CA GLN A 26 -9.90 0.09 -4.37
C GLN A 26 -8.95 -0.38 -3.27
N ALA A 27 -8.07 0.48 -2.75
CA ALA A 27 -7.17 0.12 -1.67
C ALA A 27 -7.92 -0.41 -0.42
N LEU A 28 -7.33 -1.40 0.27
CA LEU A 28 -7.84 -1.94 1.53
C LEU A 28 -7.33 -1.20 2.77
N THR A 29 -6.31 -0.35 2.61
CA THR A 29 -5.85 0.56 3.67
C THR A 29 -6.85 1.68 3.94
N THR A 30 -7.73 2.00 2.98
CA THR A 30 -8.67 3.13 3.01
C THR A 30 -10.13 2.64 2.96
N GLY A 31 -11.08 3.55 3.19
CA GLY A 31 -12.52 3.26 3.09
C GLY A 31 -13.15 2.63 4.33
N ASN A 32 -14.49 2.58 4.32
CA ASN A 32 -15.34 2.22 5.47
C ASN A 32 -15.91 0.79 5.44
N SER A 33 -15.46 -0.04 4.50
CA SER A 33 -15.93 -1.43 4.41
C SER A 33 -15.37 -2.29 5.54
N HIS A 34 -16.08 -3.37 5.89
CA HIS A 34 -15.69 -4.30 6.95
C HIS A 34 -14.28 -4.87 6.72
N GLU A 35 -13.95 -5.17 5.47
CA GLU A 35 -12.65 -5.69 5.05
C GLU A 35 -11.54 -4.67 5.31
N SER A 36 -11.74 -3.41 4.89
CA SER A 36 -10.77 -2.34 5.14
C SER A 36 -10.51 -2.12 6.63
N HIS A 37 -11.55 -2.17 7.48
CA HIS A 37 -11.39 -2.10 8.93
C HIS A 37 -10.58 -3.28 9.48
N ARG A 38 -10.82 -4.49 8.99
CA ARG A 38 -10.04 -5.69 9.35
C ARG A 38 -8.58 -5.56 8.93
N CYS A 39 -8.31 -5.11 7.71
CA CYS A 39 -6.96 -4.89 7.19
C CYS A 39 -6.19 -3.84 8.02
N ARG A 40 -6.80 -2.69 8.32
CA ARG A 40 -6.17 -1.71 9.22
C ARG A 40 -5.91 -2.28 10.61
N LYS A 41 -6.86 -3.04 11.18
CA LYS A 41 -6.67 -3.70 12.47
C LYS A 41 -5.53 -4.73 12.44
N LEU A 42 -5.35 -5.44 11.33
CA LEU A 42 -4.22 -6.36 11.14
C LEU A 42 -2.90 -5.61 11.14
N ILE A 43 -2.77 -4.54 10.34
CA ILE A 43 -1.59 -3.69 10.30
C ILE A 43 -1.27 -3.13 11.70
N SER A 44 -2.27 -2.60 12.40
CA SER A 44 -2.09 -2.06 13.77
C SER A 44 -1.57 -3.12 14.75
N LYS A 45 -2.00 -4.38 14.64
CA LYS A 45 -1.49 -5.46 15.50
C LYS A 45 -0.02 -5.77 15.23
N ILE A 46 0.39 -5.78 13.97
CA ILE A 46 1.78 -6.05 13.57
C ILE A 46 2.69 -4.89 13.98
N LEU A 47 2.18 -3.66 13.87
CA LEU A 47 2.87 -2.49 14.38
C LEU A 47 3.13 -2.59 15.88
N VAL A 48 2.11 -2.98 16.67
CA VAL A 48 2.24 -3.17 18.12
C VAL A 48 3.21 -4.28 18.49
N SER A 49 3.36 -5.32 17.66
CA SER A 49 4.36 -6.37 17.90
C SER A 49 5.80 -5.93 17.57
N GLY A 50 5.99 -4.74 16.99
CA GLY A 50 7.30 -4.21 16.63
C GLY A 50 7.88 -4.75 15.32
N ASP A 51 7.11 -5.52 14.55
CA ASP A 51 7.57 -6.07 13.26
C ASP A 51 7.33 -5.06 12.14
N VAL A 52 8.16 -4.02 12.12
CA VAL A 52 8.04 -2.88 11.18
C VAL A 52 8.21 -3.31 9.73
N ASP A 53 9.10 -4.28 9.44
CA ASP A 53 9.35 -4.81 8.09
C ASP A 53 8.08 -5.45 7.52
N LYS A 54 7.46 -6.36 8.29
CA LYS A 54 6.19 -6.99 7.91
C LYS A 54 5.05 -5.99 7.81
N MET A 55 4.98 -5.04 8.75
CA MET A 55 3.98 -3.98 8.75
C MET A 55 4.03 -3.17 7.46
N ILE A 56 5.21 -2.74 7.03
CA ILE A 56 5.39 -1.98 5.80
C ILE A 56 4.99 -2.83 4.60
N LYS A 57 5.52 -4.04 4.45
CA LYS A 57 5.19 -4.91 3.30
C LYS A 57 3.69 -5.14 3.14
N GLN A 58 2.99 -5.47 4.22
CA GLN A 58 1.54 -5.66 4.17
C GLN A 58 0.80 -4.36 3.89
N SER A 59 1.26 -3.23 4.43
CA SER A 59 0.69 -1.92 4.11
C SER A 59 0.81 -1.59 2.62
N LEU A 60 1.95 -1.90 1.98
CA LEU A 60 2.15 -1.69 0.54
C LEU A 60 1.24 -2.60 -0.30
N ILE A 61 1.10 -3.88 0.07
CA ILE A 61 0.17 -4.82 -0.59
C ILE A 61 -1.27 -4.30 -0.52
N LEU A 62 -1.70 -3.85 0.66
CA LEU A 62 -3.06 -3.39 0.93
C LEU A 62 -3.35 -1.99 0.40
N ALA A 63 -2.31 -1.19 0.11
CA ALA A 63 -2.45 0.12 -0.51
C ALA A 63 -2.53 0.01 -2.05
N HIS A 64 -1.98 -1.05 -2.63
CA HIS A 64 -1.96 -1.23 -4.07
C HIS A 64 -3.34 -1.73 -4.58
N PRO A 65 -3.91 -1.09 -5.63
CA PRO A 65 -5.28 -1.35 -6.08
C PRO A 65 -5.46 -2.77 -6.62
N VAL A 66 -4.52 -3.25 -7.45
CA VAL A 66 -4.58 -4.59 -8.05
C VAL A 66 -4.55 -5.68 -6.98
N THR A 67 -3.56 -5.68 -6.09
CA THR A 67 -3.51 -6.67 -5.00
C THR A 67 -4.65 -6.55 -4.02
N SER A 68 -5.14 -5.34 -3.72
CA SER A 68 -6.36 -5.18 -2.91
C SER A 68 -7.58 -5.81 -3.58
N GLN A 69 -7.67 -5.75 -4.91
CA GLN A 69 -8.72 -6.44 -5.65
C GLN A 69 -8.51 -7.96 -5.61
N SER A 70 -7.30 -8.45 -5.87
CA SER A 70 -6.96 -9.88 -5.77
C SER A 70 -7.28 -10.47 -4.39
N LEU A 71 -6.99 -9.75 -3.31
CA LEU A 71 -7.32 -10.18 -1.95
C LEU A 71 -8.83 -10.29 -1.72
N ARG A 72 -9.62 -9.39 -2.33
CA ARG A 72 -11.09 -9.50 -2.27
C ARG A 72 -11.58 -10.68 -3.07
N ASP A 73 -11.03 -10.90 -4.25
CA ASP A 73 -11.40 -12.03 -5.11
C ASP A 73 -11.09 -13.36 -4.43
N ASP A 74 -9.91 -13.47 -3.80
CA ASP A 74 -9.47 -14.64 -3.03
C ASP A 74 -10.33 -14.91 -1.80
N ALA A 75 -10.90 -13.86 -1.22
CA ALA A 75 -11.84 -13.96 -0.11
C ALA A 75 -13.30 -14.21 -0.54
N GLY A 76 -13.59 -14.27 -1.86
CA GLY A 76 -14.95 -14.37 -2.39
C GLY A 76 -15.77 -13.09 -2.19
N LEU A 77 -15.12 -11.95 -2.02
CA LEU A 77 -15.69 -10.63 -1.76
C LEU A 77 -15.55 -9.69 -2.96
N SER A 78 -15.45 -10.25 -4.17
CA SER A 78 -15.32 -9.49 -5.41
C SER A 78 -16.38 -8.41 -5.49
N ARG A 79 -15.93 -7.15 -5.60
CA ARG A 79 -16.82 -6.04 -5.90
C ARG A 79 -17.14 -6.09 -7.40
N PRO A 80 -18.40 -5.81 -7.81
CA PRO A 80 -18.67 -5.61 -9.22
C PRO A 80 -17.74 -4.50 -9.73
N PRO A 81 -17.23 -4.62 -10.97
CA PRO A 81 -16.32 -3.65 -11.53
C PRO A 81 -16.92 -2.25 -11.38
N GLN A 82 -16.21 -1.36 -10.69
CA GLN A 82 -16.57 0.05 -10.67
C GLN A 82 -16.58 0.50 -12.13
N ARG A 83 -17.72 1.05 -12.54
CA ARG A 83 -18.10 1.36 -13.93
C ARG A 83 -16.91 1.64 -14.84
N ALA A 84 -16.86 0.93 -15.97
CA ALA A 84 -15.80 0.88 -16.98
C ALA A 84 -15.42 2.22 -17.67
N ASN A 85 -15.76 3.38 -17.13
CA ASN A 85 -15.51 4.70 -17.73
C ASN A 85 -14.49 5.56 -16.97
N ASP A 86 -13.94 5.12 -15.84
CA ASP A 86 -12.99 5.93 -15.07
C ASP A 86 -11.56 5.46 -15.34
N ASN A 87 -10.94 5.98 -16.41
CA ASN A 87 -9.48 6.05 -16.65
C ASN A 87 -8.64 4.98 -15.93
N ILE A 88 -8.82 3.72 -16.32
CA ILE A 88 -7.91 2.65 -15.92
C ILE A 88 -6.61 2.93 -16.66
N LEU A 89 -5.63 3.54 -15.98
CA LEU A 89 -4.24 3.47 -16.42
C LEU A 89 -3.94 2.02 -16.80
N CYS A 90 -3.18 1.80 -17.88
CA CYS A 90 -2.76 0.46 -18.25
C CYS A 90 -2.21 -0.25 -17.00
N GLU A 91 -2.46 -1.56 -16.86
CA GLU A 91 -2.02 -2.32 -15.69
C GLU A 91 -0.51 -2.13 -15.43
N ASP A 92 0.26 -2.01 -16.52
CA ASP A 92 1.70 -1.75 -16.49
C ASP A 92 2.06 -0.35 -15.96
N ASP A 93 1.31 0.68 -16.36
CA ASP A 93 1.51 2.05 -15.86
C ASP A 93 1.20 2.13 -14.36
N THR A 94 0.11 1.46 -13.93
CA THR A 94 -0.25 1.37 -12.51
C THR A 94 0.84 0.68 -11.70
N LYS A 95 1.37 -0.45 -12.19
CA LYS A 95 2.49 -1.14 -11.54
C LYS A 95 3.71 -0.24 -11.43
N LEU A 96 4.07 0.47 -12.50
CA LEU A 96 5.23 1.36 -12.51
C LEU A 96 5.08 2.50 -11.50
N ASP A 97 3.93 3.18 -11.50
CA ASP A 97 3.64 4.29 -10.59
C ASP A 97 3.69 3.87 -9.13
N TYR A 98 3.03 2.76 -8.78
CA TYR A 98 3.05 2.25 -7.41
C TYR A 98 4.43 1.75 -7.00
N LYS A 99 5.20 1.13 -7.91
CA LYS A 99 6.58 0.72 -7.63
C LYS A 99 7.47 1.91 -7.31
N MET A 100 7.36 2.99 -8.07
CA MET A 100 8.09 4.23 -7.79
C MET A 100 7.66 4.87 -6.47
N GLY A 101 6.34 4.94 -6.22
CA GLY A 101 5.78 5.43 -4.97
C GLY A 101 6.24 4.63 -3.76
N ASN A 102 6.14 3.30 -3.81
CA ASN A 102 6.56 2.39 -2.74
C ASN A 102 8.05 2.57 -2.40
N LYS A 103 8.93 2.68 -3.41
CA LYS A 103 10.35 2.98 -3.18
C LYS A 103 10.56 4.31 -2.47
N ASN A 104 9.82 5.33 -2.87
CA ASN A 104 9.94 6.66 -2.26
C ASN A 104 9.43 6.66 -0.81
N ILE A 105 8.35 5.93 -0.50
CA ILE A 105 7.86 5.73 0.88
C ILE A 105 8.94 5.08 1.73
N VAL A 106 9.52 3.97 1.26
CA VAL A 106 10.57 3.22 1.99
C VAL A 106 11.79 4.11 2.27
N LYS A 107 12.28 4.84 1.27
CA LYS A 107 13.40 5.79 1.45
C LYS A 107 13.06 6.86 2.48
N ARG A 108 11.84 7.41 2.43
CA ARG A 108 11.44 8.44 3.36
C ARG A 108 11.31 7.93 4.79
N TYR A 109 10.78 6.72 5.00
CA TYR A 109 10.75 6.10 6.32
C TYR A 109 12.14 5.90 6.92
N CYS A 110 13.15 5.61 6.10
CA CYS A 110 14.53 5.56 6.59
C CYS A 110 15.05 6.96 6.95
N GLN A 111 14.76 7.98 6.13
CA GLN A 111 15.14 9.37 6.41
C GLN A 111 14.51 9.89 7.71
N ASP A 112 13.26 9.51 7.99
CA ASP A 112 12.53 9.89 9.20
C ASP A 112 12.90 9.03 10.42
N GLY A 113 13.81 8.05 10.28
CA GLY A 113 14.29 7.19 11.37
C GLY A 113 13.29 6.11 11.82
N ILE A 114 12.25 5.85 11.02
CA ILE A 114 11.25 4.80 11.28
C ILE A 114 11.84 3.41 11.02
N ILE A 115 12.71 3.31 10.02
CA ILE A 115 13.47 2.10 9.70
C ILE A 115 14.96 2.39 9.59
N ASP A 116 15.79 1.37 9.80
CA ASP A 116 17.23 1.46 9.57
C ASP A 116 17.63 1.21 8.10
N HIS A 117 18.92 1.40 7.79
CA HIS A 117 19.44 1.25 6.44
C HIS A 117 19.35 -0.21 5.94
N ASN A 118 19.49 -1.20 6.83
CA ASN A 118 19.39 -2.61 6.46
C ASN A 118 17.94 -2.98 6.11
N GLN A 119 16.97 -2.45 6.87
CA GLN A 119 15.54 -2.57 6.58
C GLN A 119 15.20 -1.87 5.26
N GLN A 120 15.73 -0.66 5.03
CA GLN A 120 15.56 0.05 3.77
C GLN A 120 16.02 -0.81 2.59
N ASP A 121 17.24 -1.36 2.64
CA ASP A 121 17.81 -2.14 1.54
C ASP A 121 16.97 -3.39 1.24
N ARG A 122 16.56 -4.13 2.27
CA ARG A 122 15.68 -5.31 2.09
C ARG A 122 14.32 -4.93 1.49
N LEU A 123 13.71 -3.86 1.98
CA LEU A 123 12.40 -3.40 1.50
C LEU A 123 12.49 -2.87 0.06
N LEU A 124 13.57 -2.16 -0.30
CA LEU A 124 13.79 -1.69 -1.66
C LEU A 124 13.99 -2.84 -2.64
N SER A 125 14.77 -3.87 -2.27
CA SER A 125 14.92 -5.08 -3.08
C SER A 125 13.58 -5.79 -3.26
N TRP A 126 12.81 -5.97 -2.18
CA TRP A 126 11.49 -6.59 -2.22
C TRP A 126 10.48 -5.81 -3.10
N VAL A 127 10.50 -4.47 -3.07
CA VAL A 127 9.70 -3.64 -3.98
C VAL A 127 10.23 -3.75 -5.42
N GLN A 128 11.54 -3.78 -5.63
CA GLN A 128 12.17 -3.88 -6.94
C GLN A 128 11.82 -5.20 -7.65
N GLU A 129 11.70 -6.29 -6.90
CA GLU A 129 11.33 -7.63 -7.37
C GLU A 129 9.82 -7.80 -7.58
N ASP A 130 9.01 -6.74 -7.41
CA ASP A 130 7.55 -6.79 -7.49
C ASP A 130 6.91 -7.80 -6.52
N SER A 131 7.60 -8.14 -5.44
CA SER A 131 7.12 -9.14 -4.46
C SER A 131 5.82 -8.70 -3.78
N HIS A 132 5.55 -7.40 -3.70
CA HIS A 132 4.27 -6.84 -3.25
C HIS A 132 3.08 -7.19 -4.16
N LEU A 133 3.31 -7.71 -5.36
CA LEU A 133 2.28 -8.20 -6.29
C LEU A 133 2.20 -9.73 -6.31
N ASP A 134 3.16 -10.43 -5.72
CA ASP A 134 3.23 -11.88 -5.72
C ASP A 134 2.36 -12.48 -4.60
N ARG A 135 1.32 -13.21 -5.03
CA ARG A 135 0.34 -13.89 -4.17
C ARG A 135 0.94 -15.07 -3.39
N ASN A 136 2.15 -15.50 -3.73
CA ASN A 136 2.83 -16.61 -3.05
C ASN A 136 3.67 -16.17 -1.85
N THR A 137 3.91 -14.87 -1.71
CA THR A 137 4.69 -14.32 -0.60
C THR A 137 4.02 -14.60 0.76
N PRO A 138 4.80 -14.86 1.83
CA PRO A 138 4.26 -14.97 3.18
C PRO A 138 3.46 -13.75 3.62
N GLU A 139 3.79 -12.56 3.11
CA GLU A 139 3.13 -11.31 3.45
C GLU A 139 1.73 -11.17 2.84
N TYR A 140 1.44 -11.85 1.72
CA TYR A 140 0.11 -11.86 1.10
C TYR A 140 -0.90 -12.76 1.84
N LYS A 141 -0.42 -13.82 2.50
CA LYS A 141 -1.26 -14.85 3.16
C LYS A 141 -1.68 -14.45 4.57
#